data_AF-A0A967GXF6-F1
#
_entry.id   AF-A0A967GXF6-F1
#
_cell.length_a   1.000
_cell.length_b   1.000
_cell.length_c   1.000
_cell.angle_alpha   90.00
_cell.angle_beta   90.00
_cell.angle_gamma   90.00
#
_symmetry.space_group_name_H-M   'P 1'
#
loop_
_entity.id
_entity.type
_entity.pdbx_description
1 polymer ?
#
loop_
_entity_poly.entity_id
_entity_poly.type
_entity_poly.pdbx_seq_one_letter_code
_entity_poly.pdbx_strand_id
1 'polypeptide(L)'
;KRLFRPRTLGADRGYFHAGFINALLQRDIEPHIAPTKQGHRKAHRRVRQRVRGQSYRHSQRCRKKIEELFGEGKDWHGLRRFRRRGLWKVREEACLIGWVLNLKRLAKVLVPEPRAG
;
A
#
# COMPACT_ATOMS: atom_id res chain seq x y z
N LYS A 1 -10.49 22.33 6.71
CA LYS A 1 -9.93 20.95 6.70
C LYS A 1 -8.68 20.93 5.83
N ARG A 2 -7.48 20.72 6.40
CA ARG A 2 -6.26 20.54 5.60
C ARG A 2 -6.36 19.19 4.87
N LEU A 3 -6.61 19.21 3.57
CA LEU A 3 -6.58 18.00 2.74
C LEU A 3 -5.14 17.49 2.70
N PHE A 4 -4.95 16.22 3.03
CA PHE A 4 -3.67 15.54 2.91
C PHE A 4 -3.16 15.67 1.46
N ARG A 5 -1.97 16.26 1.27
CA ARG A 5 -1.28 16.32 -0.02
C ARG A 5 -0.13 15.31 -0.03
N PRO A 6 -0.27 14.17 -0.71
CA PRO A 6 0.79 13.17 -0.76
C PRO A 6 2.00 13.73 -1.51
N ARG A 7 3.21 13.54 -0.96
CA ARG A 7 4.47 13.86 -1.65
C ARG A 7 4.95 12.71 -2.54
N THR A 8 4.55 11.48 -2.20
CA THR A 8 4.90 10.27 -2.94
C THR A 8 3.67 9.38 -3.07
N LEU A 9 3.62 8.58 -4.13
CA LEU A 9 2.56 7.60 -4.33
C LEU A 9 3.16 6.25 -4.74
N GLY A 10 2.96 5.25 -3.88
CA GLY A 10 3.22 3.87 -4.22
C GLY A 10 2.14 3.31 -5.14
N ALA A 11 2.53 2.63 -6.21
CA ALA A 11 1.58 1.91 -7.07
C ALA A 11 2.18 0.62 -7.62
N ASP A 12 1.31 -0.33 -7.95
CA ASP A 12 1.71 -1.59 -8.57
C ASP A 12 2.31 -1.41 -9.96
N ARG A 13 3.02 -2.44 -10.42
CA ARG A 13 3.63 -2.48 -11.75
C ARG A 13 2.64 -2.17 -12.88
N GLY A 14 1.37 -2.54 -12.74
CA GLY A 14 0.33 -2.23 -13.73
C GLY A 14 0.12 -0.73 -13.98
N TYR A 15 0.51 0.12 -13.02
CA TYR A 15 0.48 1.58 -13.13
C TYR A 15 1.74 2.17 -13.78
N PHE A 16 2.66 1.34 -14.28
CA PHE A 16 3.85 1.79 -15.01
C PHE A 16 3.50 2.29 -16.43
N HIS A 17 2.56 3.23 -16.51
CA HIS A 17 2.04 3.82 -17.72
C HIS A 17 2.43 5.31 -17.80
N ALA A 18 2.90 5.77 -18.96
CA ALA A 18 3.43 7.13 -19.12
C ALA A 18 2.42 8.22 -18.73
N GLY A 19 1.14 8.05 -19.07
CA GLY A 19 0.09 8.99 -18.71
C GLY A 19 -0.10 9.11 -17.19
N PHE A 20 -0.12 7.98 -16.49
CA PHE A 20 -0.25 7.95 -15.04
C PHE A 20 0.97 8.59 -14.35
N ILE A 21 2.18 8.24 -14.80
CA ILE A 21 3.42 8.81 -14.28
C ILE A 21 3.46 10.33 -14.48
N ASN A 22 3.08 10.82 -15.66
CA ASN A 22 3.03 12.25 -15.95
C ASN A 22 1.99 12.97 -15.09
N ALA A 23 0.82 12.37 -14.88
CA ALA A 23 -0.23 12.93 -14.04
C ALA A 23 0.21 13.10 -12.57
N LEU A 24 1.05 12.20 -12.05
CA LEU A 24 1.65 12.32 -10.73
C LEU A 24 2.71 13.42 -10.69
N LEU A 25 3.61 13.43 -11.68
CA LEU A 25 4.67 14.43 -11.80
C LEU A 25 4.13 15.86 -11.93
N GLN A 26 3.05 16.05 -12.68
CA GLN A 26 2.37 17.35 -12.82
C GLN A 26 1.75 17.84 -11.51
N ARG A 27 1.45 16.92 -10.58
CA ARG A 27 0.90 17.22 -9.25
C ARG A 27 1.98 17.31 -8.17
N ASP A 28 3.26 17.29 -8.56
CA ASP A 28 4.40 17.24 -7.65
C ASP A 28 4.37 16.01 -6.71
N ILE A 29 3.85 14.89 -7.21
CA ILE A 29 3.79 13.62 -6.49
C ILE A 29 4.85 12.68 -7.07
N GLU A 30 5.79 12.22 -6.24
CA GLU A 30 6.82 11.30 -6.68
C GLU A 30 6.25 9.87 -6.87
N PRO A 31 6.30 9.31 -8.10
CA PRO A 31 5.87 7.94 -8.37
C PRO A 31 6.86 6.92 -7.80
N HIS A 32 6.40 6.13 -6.82
CA HIS A 32 7.06 4.94 -6.33
C HIS A 32 6.41 3.70 -6.96
N ILE A 33 6.71 3.48 -8.24
CA ILE A 33 6.11 2.41 -9.05
C ILE A 33 7.19 1.40 -9.39
N ALA A 34 6.88 0.11 -9.25
CA ALA A 34 7.79 -0.95 -9.68
C ALA A 34 8.03 -0.84 -11.20
N PRO A 35 9.27 -0.58 -11.66
CA PRO A 35 9.54 -0.34 -13.06
C PRO A 35 9.50 -1.65 -13.85
N THR A 36 9.34 -1.51 -15.17
CA THR A 36 9.55 -2.60 -16.11
C THR A 36 10.57 -2.22 -17.17
N LYS A 37 11.00 -3.23 -17.96
CA LYS A 37 11.89 -3.03 -19.11
C LYS A 37 11.15 -2.36 -20.28
N GLN A 38 9.84 -2.51 -20.37
CA GLN A 38 9.02 -1.90 -21.41
C GLN A 38 8.97 -0.37 -21.28
N GLY A 39 8.74 0.32 -22.41
CA GLY A 39 8.51 1.75 -22.46
C GLY A 39 9.80 2.60 -22.45
N HIS A 40 9.94 3.48 -23.43
CA HIS A 40 11.14 4.29 -23.65
C HIS A 40 10.95 5.79 -23.42
N ARG A 41 9.71 6.24 -23.16
CA ARG A 41 9.39 7.65 -22.90
C ARG A 41 10.14 8.19 -21.67
N LYS A 42 10.35 9.51 -21.63
CA LYS A 42 11.02 10.23 -20.53
C LYS A 42 10.43 9.85 -19.15
N ALA A 43 9.11 9.75 -19.05
CA ALA A 43 8.38 9.32 -17.85
C ALA A 43 8.89 8.00 -17.27
N HIS A 44 9.07 6.97 -18.10
CA HIS A 44 9.56 5.66 -17.67
C HIS A 44 11.02 5.72 -17.17
N ARG A 45 11.87 6.52 -17.85
CA ARG A 45 13.26 6.74 -17.40
C ARG A 45 13.29 7.38 -16.01
N ARG A 46 12.45 8.39 -15.74
CA ARG A 46 12.38 9.05 -14.42
C ARG A 46 12.02 8.08 -13.29
N VAL A 47 11.05 7.19 -13.50
CA VAL A 47 10.72 6.16 -12.50
C VAL A 47 11.89 5.19 -12.30
N ARG A 48 12.53 4.71 -13.37
CA ARG A 48 13.68 3.80 -13.28
C ARG A 48 14.85 4.40 -12.49
N GLN A 49 15.11 5.70 -12.66
CA GLN A 49 16.15 6.40 -11.89
C GLN A 49 15.84 6.49 -10.39
N ARG A 50 14.55 6.64 -10.04
CA ARG A 50 14.10 6.82 -8.64
C ARG A 50 14.10 5.56 -7.79
N VAL A 51 14.08 4.38 -8.40
CA VAL A 51 14.07 3.09 -7.66
C VAL A 51 15.27 2.91 -6.73
N ARG A 52 16.38 3.59 -7.02
CA ARG A 52 17.59 3.54 -6.19
C ARG A 52 17.53 4.45 -4.96
N GLY A 53 16.58 5.39 -4.90
CA GLY A 53 16.46 6.39 -3.85
C GLY A 53 16.01 5.82 -2.50
N GLN A 54 16.41 6.50 -1.42
CA GLN A 54 16.03 6.15 -0.06
C GLN A 54 14.50 6.27 0.17
N SER A 55 13.87 7.28 -0.42
CA SER A 55 12.41 7.49 -0.39
C SER A 55 11.65 6.29 -0.96
N TYR A 56 12.09 5.78 -2.12
CA TYR A 56 11.52 4.59 -2.74
C TYR A 56 11.68 3.35 -1.85
N ARG A 57 12.89 3.11 -1.30
CA ARG A 57 13.12 1.98 -0.39
C ARG A 57 12.22 2.04 0.85
N HIS A 58 12.04 3.22 1.43
CA HIS A 58 11.13 3.41 2.56
C HIS A 58 9.69 3.09 2.17
N SER A 59 9.22 3.59 1.03
CA SER A 59 7.90 3.29 0.49
C SER A 59 7.66 1.79 0.28
N GLN A 60 8.66 1.07 -0.23
CA GLN A 60 8.57 -0.38 -0.39
C GLN A 60 8.46 -1.12 0.95
N ARG A 61 9.12 -0.65 2.01
CA ARG A 61 8.95 -1.22 3.37
C ARG A 61 7.54 -0.97 3.90
N CYS A 62 7.00 0.22 3.72
CA CYS A 62 5.63 0.56 4.13
C CYS A 62 4.59 -0.27 3.37
N ARG A 63 4.80 -0.49 2.07
CA ARG A 63 3.94 -1.35 1.24
C ARG A 63 3.84 -2.77 1.79
N LYS A 64 4.96 -3.39 2.16
CA LYS A 64 4.96 -4.76 2.73
C LYS A 64 4.06 -4.88 3.96
N LYS A 65 4.07 -3.88 4.84
CA LYS A 65 3.22 -3.88 6.05
C LYS A 65 1.72 -3.94 5.73
N ILE A 66 1.31 -3.32 4.61
CA ILE A 66 -0.06 -3.31 4.13
C ILE A 66 -0.37 -4.62 3.39
N GLU A 67 0.53 -5.13 2.57
CA GLU A 67 0.37 -6.42 1.90
C GLU A 67 0.22 -7.57 2.90
N GLU A 68 1.05 -7.60 3.95
CA GLU A 68 0.94 -8.57 5.04
C GLU A 68 -0.40 -8.44 5.78
N LEU A 69 -0.90 -7.22 5.98
CA LEU A 69 -2.21 -6.99 6.61
C LEU A 69 -3.34 -7.60 5.78
N PHE A 70 -3.34 -7.31 4.48
CA PHE A 70 -4.35 -7.86 3.58
C PHE A 70 -4.18 -9.37 3.34
N GLY A 71 -2.95 -9.88 3.38
CA GLY A 71 -2.66 -11.32 3.35
C GLY A 71 -3.29 -12.02 4.54
N GLU A 72 -3.01 -11.54 5.77
CA GLU A 72 -3.62 -12.07 6.98
C GLU A 72 -5.15 -11.99 6.93
N GLY A 73 -5.69 -10.84 6.52
CA GLY A 73 -7.13 -10.65 6.38
C GLY A 73 -7.80 -11.63 5.41
N LYS A 74 -7.10 -11.98 4.33
CA LYS A 74 -7.56 -12.95 3.33
C LYS A 74 -7.50 -14.38 3.84
N ASP A 75 -6.40 -14.77 4.48
CA ASP A 75 -6.16 -16.15 4.86
C ASP A 75 -6.89 -16.54 6.15
N TRP A 76 -7.01 -15.62 7.12
CA TRP A 76 -7.52 -15.94 8.45
C TRP A 76 -8.83 -15.24 8.82
N HIS A 77 -9.20 -14.14 8.17
CA HIS A 77 -10.34 -13.30 8.58
C HIS A 77 -11.45 -13.19 7.53
N GLY A 78 -11.42 -14.01 6.48
CA GLY A 78 -12.54 -14.12 5.52
C GLY A 78 -12.58 -13.08 4.40
N LEU A 79 -11.54 -12.25 4.20
CA LEU A 79 -11.51 -11.31 3.06
C LEU A 79 -11.45 -12.01 1.69
N ARG A 80 -11.19 -13.32 1.63
CA ARG A 80 -11.28 -14.11 0.37
C ARG A 80 -12.72 -14.32 -0.09
N ARG A 81 -13.67 -14.45 0.86
CA ARG A 81 -15.08 -14.71 0.56
C ARG A 81 -15.95 -14.17 1.68
N PHE A 82 -16.59 -13.03 1.43
CA PHE A 82 -17.53 -12.42 2.37
C PHE A 82 -18.75 -13.32 2.61
N ARG A 83 -19.21 -13.33 3.87
CA ARG A 83 -20.40 -14.08 4.26
C ARG A 83 -21.68 -13.37 3.82
N ARG A 84 -21.68 -12.04 3.81
CA ARG A 84 -22.86 -11.22 3.45
C ARG A 84 -22.85 -10.82 1.96
N ARG A 85 -24.04 -10.56 1.41
CA ARG A 85 -24.25 -10.07 0.04
C ARG A 85 -24.75 -8.63 0.04
N GLY A 86 -24.30 -7.83 -0.93
CA GLY A 86 -24.62 -6.41 -1.09
C GLY A 86 -23.51 -5.49 -0.59
N LEU A 87 -23.23 -4.42 -1.33
CA LEU A 87 -22.07 -3.54 -1.10
C LEU A 87 -22.02 -2.97 0.32
N TRP A 88 -23.17 -2.54 0.86
CA TRP A 88 -23.26 -2.02 2.21
C TRP A 88 -22.82 -3.05 3.27
N LYS A 89 -23.37 -4.26 3.19
CA LYS A 89 -23.10 -5.33 4.16
C LYS A 89 -21.65 -5.84 4.06
N VAL A 90 -21.11 -5.93 2.83
CA VAL A 90 -19.71 -6.29 2.59
C VAL A 90 -18.77 -5.22 3.15
N ARG A 91 -19.13 -3.94 3.05
CA ARG A 91 -18.36 -2.83 3.61
C ARG A 91 -18.28 -2.92 5.13
N GLU A 92 -19.39 -3.18 5.81
CA GLU A 92 -19.41 -3.39 7.26
C GLU A 92 -18.49 -4.56 7.66
N GLU A 93 -18.60 -5.71 6.98
CA GLU A 93 -17.78 -6.89 7.23
C GLU A 93 -16.28 -6.59 7.04
N ALA A 94 -15.91 -5.92 5.95
CA ALA A 94 -14.54 -5.50 5.70
C ALA A 94 -14.02 -4.50 6.76
N CYS A 95 -14.85 -3.57 7.22
CA CYS A 95 -14.48 -2.62 8.28
C CYS A 95 -14.24 -3.33 9.60
N LEU A 96 -15.10 -4.28 9.99
CA LEU A 96 -14.93 -5.09 11.20
C LEU A 96 -13.63 -5.89 11.16
N ILE A 97 -13.32 -6.54 10.03
CA ILE A 97 -12.05 -7.25 9.84
C ILE A 97 -10.86 -6.29 9.97
N GLY A 98 -10.94 -5.11 9.34
CA GLY A 98 -9.91 -4.08 9.45
C GLY A 98 -9.68 -3.61 10.89
N TRP A 99 -10.74 -3.44 11.68
CA TRP A 99 -10.65 -3.12 13.10
C TRP A 99 -9.94 -4.22 13.88
N VAL A 100 -10.34 -5.48 13.71
CA VAL A 100 -9.69 -6.62 14.38
C VAL A 100 -8.20 -6.65 14.07
N LEU A 101 -7.80 -6.52 12.80
CA LEU A 101 -6.39 -6.51 12.40
C LEU A 101 -5.61 -5.34 13.02
N ASN A 102 -6.21 -4.15 13.08
CA ASN A 102 -5.59 -2.99 13.73
C ASN A 102 -5.43 -3.20 15.23
N LEU A 103 -6.44 -3.73 15.92
CA LEU A 103 -6.41 -4.03 17.35
C LEU A 103 -5.36 -5.10 17.68
N LYS A 104 -5.26 -6.18 16.90
CA LYS A 104 -4.20 -7.19 17.06
C LYS A 104 -2.80 -6.58 16.98
N ARG A 105 -2.58 -5.66 16.03
CA ARG A 105 -1.30 -4.97 15.87
C ARG A 105 -1.00 -4.01 17.01
N LEU A 106 -2.00 -3.29 17.50
CA LEU A 106 -1.86 -2.43 18.68
C LEU A 106 -1.51 -3.27 19.91
N ALA A 107 -2.22 -4.37 20.16
CA ALA A 107 -1.94 -5.28 21.26
C ALA A 107 -0.49 -5.80 21.22
N LYS A 108 0.01 -6.20 20.04
CA LYS A 108 1.40 -6.63 19.86
C LYS A 108 2.44 -5.56 20.21
N VAL A 109 2.14 -4.29 19.98
CA VAL A 109 3.05 -3.17 20.29
C VAL A 109 2.96 -2.77 21.77
N LEU A 110 1.78 -2.91 22.38
CA LEU A 110 1.52 -2.50 23.75
C LEU A 110 1.92 -3.55 24.79
N VAL A 111 1.94 -4.84 24.42
CA VAL A 111 2.38 -5.93 25.30
C VAL A 111 3.88 -6.14 25.08
N PRO A 112 4.75 -5.79 26.04
CA PRO A 112 6.17 -6.11 25.92
C PRO A 112 6.34 -7.63 25.93
N GLU A 113 7.20 -8.15 25.05
CA GLU A 113 7.58 -9.56 25.06
C GLU A 113 8.08 -9.92 26.49
N PRO A 114 7.69 -11.07 27.04
CA PRO A 114 8.26 -11.53 28.30
C PRO A 114 9.78 -11.59 28.11
N ARG A 115 10.52 -10.91 28.99
CA ARG A 115 11.98 -10.97 29.00
C ARG A 115 12.35 -12.45 29.09
N ALA A 116 12.92 -13.01 28.01
CA ALA A 116 13.56 -14.30 28.10
C ALA A 116 14.64 -14.19 29.17
N GLY A 117 14.47 -14.94 30.25
CA GLY A 117 15.45 -15.08 31.33
C GLY A 117 16.70 -15.81 30.85
#